data_AF-C0E255-F1
#
_entry.id   AF-C0E255-F1
#
_cell.length_a   1.000
_cell.length_b   1.000
_cell.length_c   1.000
_cell.angle_alpha   90.00
_cell.angle_beta   90.00
_cell.angle_gamma   90.00
#
_symmetry.space_group_name_H-M   'P 1'
#
loop_
_entity.id
_entity.type
_entity.pdbx_description
1 polymer ?
#
loop_
_entity_poly.entity_id
_entity_poly.type
_entity_poly.pdbx_seq_one_letter_code
_entity_poly.pdbx_strand_id
1 'polypeptide(L)'
;MPNNITDTQDEKQEETTNPAVQNSEESSPSQSPAPEMTLEEALAELEKTRQERDAVQAAAQKWQQHEDSQKSELQLAQEKLAAAQQELAQAQTTNLLLEVAAAHGIKPEDVPLLGTGTKEDLEARAARIKELYGAGNTAPPSNSPRQNVQSGSGVGNEPQPDPVTYPSSWVPKALRKNHDQ
;
A
#
# COMPACT_ATOMS: atom_id res chain seq x y z
N MET A 1 -30.12 -6.11 19.27
CA MET A 1 -30.94 -5.31 20.21
C MET A 1 -30.32 -3.93 20.31
N PRO A 2 -30.95 -2.88 19.77
CA PRO A 2 -30.47 -1.51 19.88
C PRO A 2 -31.16 -0.80 21.05
N ASN A 3 -30.39 -0.23 21.98
CA ASN A 3 -30.95 0.60 23.05
C ASN A 3 -30.75 2.08 22.73
N ASN A 4 -31.89 2.70 22.46
CA ASN A 4 -32.20 4.11 22.29
C ASN A 4 -32.33 4.77 23.67
N ILE A 5 -31.60 5.84 23.96
CA ILE A 5 -31.89 6.73 25.09
C ILE A 5 -31.75 8.16 24.59
N THR A 6 -32.87 8.69 24.12
CA THR A 6 -33.21 10.11 24.06
C THR A 6 -33.28 10.65 25.49
N ASP A 7 -32.45 11.63 25.82
CA ASP A 7 -32.58 12.41 27.05
C ASP A 7 -33.54 13.58 26.80
N THR A 8 -34.56 13.64 27.64
CA THR A 8 -35.75 14.47 27.52
C THR A 8 -35.46 15.84 28.13
N GLN A 9 -35.55 16.89 27.30
CA GLN A 9 -35.63 18.27 27.79
C GLN A 9 -36.98 18.49 28.48
N ASP A 10 -36.93 18.97 29.72
CA ASP A 10 -38.06 19.40 30.52
C ASP A 10 -38.36 20.88 30.19
N GLU A 11 -39.37 21.11 29.35
CA GLU A 11 -40.00 22.42 29.12
C GLU A 11 -41.10 22.62 30.17
N LYS A 12 -40.93 23.62 31.04
CA LYS A 12 -42.04 24.19 31.82
C LYS A 12 -42.33 25.61 31.35
N GLN A 13 -43.57 25.77 30.91
CA GLN A 13 -44.22 26.97 30.35
C GLN A 13 -44.40 28.11 31.35
N GLU A 14 -44.69 29.30 30.79
CA GLU A 14 -45.63 30.38 31.22
C GLU A 14 -44.99 31.75 30.92
N GLU A 15 -45.23 32.37 29.77
CA GLU A 15 -46.41 33.14 29.34
C GLU A 15 -46.56 34.52 30.04
N THR A 16 -46.55 35.56 29.20
CA THR A 16 -47.20 36.88 29.30
C THR A 16 -46.82 37.86 30.42
N THR A 17 -46.22 39.00 30.04
CA THR A 17 -46.87 40.33 30.02
C THR A 17 -45.80 41.43 30.01
N ASN A 18 -45.84 42.27 28.99
CA ASN A 18 -45.04 43.48 28.89
C ASN A 18 -45.91 44.65 29.40
N PRO A 19 -45.48 45.46 30.37
CA PRO A 19 -46.03 46.79 30.53
C PRO A 19 -45.03 47.85 30.06
N ALA A 20 -45.47 48.64 29.10
CA ALA A 20 -44.89 49.96 28.84
C ALA A 20 -45.32 50.91 29.98
N VAL A 21 -44.37 51.51 30.70
CA VAL A 21 -44.52 52.83 31.34
C VAL A 21 -43.19 53.58 31.26
N GLN A 22 -43.30 54.84 30.86
CA GLN A 22 -42.23 55.80 30.61
C GLN A 22 -41.71 56.46 31.91
N ASN A 23 -40.48 56.96 31.80
CA ASN A 23 -39.96 58.19 32.41
C ASN A 23 -39.59 58.18 33.91
N SER A 24 -38.30 58.32 34.21
CA SER A 24 -37.76 59.55 34.82
C SER A 24 -36.26 59.41 35.15
N GLU A 25 -35.53 60.46 34.78
CA GLU A 25 -34.45 61.08 35.56
C GLU A 25 -33.12 60.32 35.72
N GLU A 26 -32.19 60.71 34.85
CA GLU A 26 -30.94 61.37 35.26
C GLU A 26 -30.27 60.78 36.53
N SER A 27 -29.43 59.77 36.32
CA SER A 27 -28.33 59.49 37.24
C SER A 27 -27.04 59.56 36.44
N SER A 28 -26.40 60.71 36.58
CA SER A 28 -25.01 60.96 36.20
C SER A 28 -24.15 59.74 36.54
N PRO A 29 -23.27 59.23 35.66
CA PRO A 29 -22.13 58.49 36.15
C PRO A 29 -21.31 59.49 36.97
N SER A 30 -21.42 59.41 38.30
CA SER A 30 -20.45 60.00 39.22
C SER A 30 -19.08 59.51 38.76
N GLN A 31 -18.41 60.37 38.02
CA GLN A 31 -17.06 60.22 37.57
C GLN A 31 -16.21 60.22 38.84
N SER A 32 -15.98 59.02 39.39
CA SER A 32 -14.93 58.79 40.37
C SER A 32 -13.66 59.39 39.76
N PRO A 33 -12.89 60.21 40.49
CA PRO A 33 -11.68 60.78 39.93
C PRO A 33 -10.82 59.61 39.46
N ALA A 34 -10.54 59.56 38.16
CA ALA A 34 -9.50 58.69 37.65
C ALA A 34 -8.27 58.94 38.54
N PRO A 35 -7.57 57.91 39.03
CA PRO A 35 -6.33 58.14 39.73
C PRO A 35 -5.50 59.01 38.78
N GLU A 36 -5.13 60.21 39.22
CA GLU A 36 -4.18 61.06 38.53
C GLU A 36 -2.82 60.35 38.62
N MET A 37 -2.69 59.21 37.92
CA MET A 37 -1.41 58.62 37.63
C MET A 37 -0.66 59.70 36.89
N THR A 38 0.48 60.06 37.45
CA THR A 38 1.39 60.96 36.78
C THR A 38 1.67 60.41 35.39
N LEU A 39 1.81 61.28 34.39
CA LEU A 39 2.07 60.86 32.99
C LEU A 39 3.25 59.87 32.90
N GLU A 40 4.18 59.98 33.83
CA GLU A 40 5.34 59.12 34.04
C GLU A 40 4.99 57.70 34.52
N GLU A 41 4.08 57.56 35.51
CA GLU A 41 3.57 56.25 35.96
C GLU A 41 2.78 55.54 34.86
N ALA A 42 1.95 56.27 34.11
CA ALA A 42 1.18 55.69 33.01
C ALA A 42 2.09 55.15 31.90
N LEU A 43 3.21 55.82 31.61
CA LEU A 43 4.22 55.35 30.66
C LEU A 43 4.98 54.14 31.19
N ALA A 44 5.36 54.14 32.46
CA ALA A 44 6.05 53.00 33.10
C ALA A 44 5.17 51.73 33.12
N GLU A 45 3.87 51.90 33.35
CA GLU A 45 2.91 50.78 33.34
C GLU A 45 2.66 50.26 31.91
N LEU A 46 2.66 51.14 30.91
CA LEU A 46 2.62 50.76 29.49
C LEU A 46 3.88 50.01 29.06
N GLU A 47 5.05 50.42 29.56
CA GLU A 47 6.31 49.74 29.29
C GLU A 47 6.38 48.36 29.96
N LYS A 48 5.89 48.24 31.20
CA LYS A 48 5.77 46.97 31.91
C LYS A 48 4.83 45.99 31.19
N THR A 49 3.65 46.45 30.77
CA THR A 49 2.70 45.61 30.02
C THR A 49 3.24 45.19 28.66
N ARG A 50 4.04 46.04 27.99
CA ARG A 50 4.78 45.64 26.78
C ARG A 50 5.79 44.53 27.07
N GLN A 51 6.60 44.66 28.12
CA GLN A 51 7.56 43.62 28.51
C GLN A 51 6.88 42.30 28.85
N GLU A 52 5.77 42.33 29.59
CA GLU A 52 4.99 41.14 29.93
C GLU A 52 4.41 40.47 28.69
N ARG A 53 3.81 41.25 27.77
CA ARG A 53 3.31 40.73 26.50
C ARG A 53 4.42 40.11 25.66
N ASP A 54 5.57 40.76 25.57
CA ASP A 54 6.71 40.28 24.79
C ASP A 54 7.28 38.98 25.40
N ALA A 55 7.32 38.89 26.74
CA ALA A 55 7.70 37.66 27.45
C ALA A 55 6.71 36.52 27.21
N VAL A 56 5.40 36.79 27.23
CA VAL A 56 4.36 35.80 26.93
C VAL A 56 4.44 35.34 25.47
N GLN A 57 4.67 36.26 24.52
CA GLN A 57 4.87 35.89 23.11
C GLN A 57 6.13 35.03 22.92
N ALA A 58 7.23 35.38 23.58
CA ALA A 58 8.45 34.58 23.53
C ALA A 58 8.26 33.18 24.13
N ALA A 59 7.51 33.07 25.23
CA ALA A 59 7.17 31.77 25.82
C ALA A 59 6.27 30.94 24.89
N ALA A 60 5.25 31.55 24.27
CA ALA A 60 4.37 30.89 23.32
C ALA A 60 5.14 30.37 22.08
N GLN A 61 6.06 31.16 21.54
CA GLN A 61 6.92 30.75 20.42
C GLN A 61 7.80 29.55 20.79
N LYS A 62 8.41 29.55 21.98
CA LYS A 62 9.20 28.41 22.45
C LYS A 62 8.35 27.15 22.62
N TRP A 63 7.12 27.31 23.12
CA TRP A 63 6.18 26.19 23.26
C TRP A 63 5.81 25.60 21.91
N GLN A 64 5.51 26.45 20.93
CA GLN A 64 5.23 26.04 19.57
C GLN A 64 6.43 25.31 18.94
N GLN A 65 7.64 25.84 19.09
CA GLN A 65 8.86 25.16 18.62
C GLN A 65 9.08 23.81 19.29
N HIS A 66 8.77 23.69 20.59
CA HIS A 66 8.85 22.42 21.29
C HIS A 66 7.82 21.42 20.78
N GLU A 67 6.57 21.83 20.56
CA GLU A 67 5.55 20.97 19.95
C GLU A 67 5.95 20.52 18.54
N ASP A 68 6.46 21.43 17.72
CA ASP A 68 6.86 21.13 16.36
C ASP A 68 8.07 20.18 16.34
N SER A 69 9.01 20.38 17.27
CA SER A 69 10.16 19.46 17.45
C SER A 69 9.69 18.07 17.91
N GLN A 70 8.78 18.00 18.88
CA GLN A 70 8.21 16.73 19.36
C GLN A 70 7.44 16.00 18.25
N LYS A 71 6.63 16.73 17.46
CA LYS A 71 5.95 16.16 16.30
C LYS A 71 6.95 15.64 15.26
N SER A 72 8.01 16.39 14.99
CA SER A 72 9.07 15.98 14.06
C SER A 72 9.82 14.73 14.54
N GLU A 73 10.18 14.66 15.82
CA GLU A 73 10.83 13.49 16.42
C GLU A 73 9.91 12.27 16.41
N LEU A 74 8.62 12.46 16.70
CA LEU A 74 7.63 11.38 16.66
C LEU A 74 7.46 10.86 15.23
N GLN A 75 7.37 11.74 14.23
CA GLN A 75 7.34 11.36 12.81
C GLN A 75 8.59 10.56 12.42
N LEU A 76 9.77 11.02 12.82
CA LEU A 76 11.03 10.35 12.54
C LEU A 76 11.14 8.98 13.24
N ALA A 77 10.61 8.87 14.47
CA ALA A 77 10.53 7.60 15.18
C ALA A 77 9.56 6.63 14.50
N GLN A 78 8.41 7.11 14.03
CA GLN A 78 7.45 6.32 13.26
C GLN A 78 8.03 5.84 11.93
N GLU A 79 8.74 6.71 11.21
CA GLU A 79 9.41 6.34 9.96
C GLU A 79 10.47 5.25 10.19
N LYS A 80 11.31 5.40 11.23
CA LYS A 80 12.28 4.38 11.61
C LYS A 80 11.61 3.05 11.99
N LEU A 81 10.51 3.12 12.72
CA LEU A 81 9.75 1.92 13.11
C LEU A 81 9.17 1.23 11.86
N ALA A 82 8.56 1.98 10.95
CA ALA A 82 8.03 1.46 9.69
C ALA A 82 9.14 0.85 8.82
N ALA A 83 10.29 1.50 8.73
CA ALA A 83 11.47 0.98 8.02
C ALA A 83 11.97 -0.33 8.63
N ALA A 84 12.12 -0.39 9.96
CA ALA A 84 12.53 -1.60 10.66
C ALA A 84 11.51 -2.75 10.51
N GLN A 85 10.21 -2.45 10.54
CA GLN A 85 9.16 -3.44 10.27
C GLN A 85 9.21 -3.96 8.83
N GLN A 86 9.47 -3.08 7.86
CA GLN A 86 9.63 -3.46 6.47
C GLN A 86 10.84 -4.36 6.28
N GLU A 87 12.00 -4.03 6.87
CA GLU A 87 13.21 -4.86 6.82
C GLU A 87 12.95 -6.24 7.46
N LEU A 88 12.27 -6.27 8.61
CA LEU A 88 11.90 -7.52 9.29
C LEU A 88 10.97 -8.37 8.42
N ALA A 89 9.95 -7.77 7.80
CA ALA A 89 9.05 -8.47 6.89
C ALA A 89 9.78 -9.03 5.65
N GLN A 90 10.75 -8.28 5.11
CA GLN A 90 11.61 -8.76 4.02
C GLN A 90 12.52 -9.91 4.48
N ALA A 91 13.11 -9.83 5.67
CA ALA A 91 13.91 -10.90 6.24
C ALA A 91 13.07 -12.16 6.49
N GLN A 92 11.82 -12.01 6.93
CA GLN A 92 10.91 -13.15 7.12
C GLN A 92 10.53 -13.81 5.79
N THR A 93 10.21 -13.02 4.76
CA THR A 93 9.86 -13.57 3.44
C THR A 93 11.04 -14.28 2.80
N THR A 94 12.24 -13.71 2.88
CA THR A 94 13.47 -14.35 2.37
C THR A 94 13.81 -15.64 3.12
N ASN A 95 13.71 -15.66 4.45
CA ASN A 95 13.90 -16.89 5.23
C ASN A 95 12.89 -17.97 4.84
N LEU A 96 11.59 -17.63 4.74
CA LEU A 96 10.56 -18.58 4.32
C LEU A 96 10.87 -19.17 2.93
N LEU A 97 11.27 -18.32 2.00
CA LEU A 97 11.58 -18.72 0.63
C LEU A 97 12.81 -19.66 0.59
N LEU A 98 13.85 -19.36 1.38
CA LEU A 98 15.03 -20.22 1.53
C LEU A 98 14.71 -21.54 2.22
N GLU A 99 13.86 -21.54 3.27
CA GLU A 99 13.40 -22.75 3.95
C GLU A 99 12.67 -23.68 2.99
N VAL A 100 11.72 -23.15 2.21
CA VAL A 100 10.96 -23.93 1.22
C VAL A 100 11.88 -24.43 0.11
N ALA A 101 12.78 -23.57 -0.40
CA ALA A 101 13.75 -23.97 -1.42
C ALA A 101 14.63 -25.14 -0.93
N ALA A 102 15.16 -25.03 0.29
CA ALA A 102 15.99 -26.07 0.90
C ALA A 102 15.20 -27.37 1.12
N ALA A 103 13.96 -27.29 1.63
CA ALA A 103 13.10 -28.45 1.86
C ALA A 103 12.80 -29.24 0.57
N HIS A 104 12.64 -28.54 -0.55
CA HIS A 104 12.34 -29.15 -1.85
C HIS A 104 13.59 -29.45 -2.70
N GLY A 105 14.78 -29.09 -2.23
CA GLY A 105 16.05 -29.32 -2.92
C GLY A 105 16.23 -28.45 -4.17
N ILE A 106 15.67 -27.24 -4.15
CA ILE A 106 15.80 -26.28 -5.23
C ILE A 106 17.18 -25.65 -5.16
N LYS A 107 17.85 -25.54 -6.32
CA LYS A 107 19.17 -24.92 -6.40
C LYS A 107 19.07 -23.42 -6.07
N PRO A 108 20.11 -22.81 -5.48
CA PRO A 108 20.12 -21.38 -5.16
C PRO A 108 19.80 -20.48 -6.37
N GLU A 109 20.21 -20.89 -7.57
CA GLU A 109 19.94 -20.17 -8.83
C GLU A 109 18.45 -20.17 -9.22
N ASP A 110 17.69 -21.17 -8.77
CA ASP A 110 16.28 -21.37 -9.11
C ASP A 110 15.34 -20.86 -7.99
N VAL A 111 15.91 -20.40 -6.86
CA VAL A 111 15.19 -19.77 -5.73
C VAL A 111 14.30 -18.60 -6.20
N PRO A 112 14.73 -17.70 -7.10
CA PRO A 112 13.88 -16.63 -7.61
C PRO A 112 12.60 -17.10 -8.34
N LEU A 113 12.57 -18.34 -8.85
CA LEU A 113 11.40 -18.90 -9.55
C LEU A 113 10.22 -19.20 -8.62
N LEU A 114 10.46 -19.30 -7.30
CA LEU A 114 9.41 -19.49 -6.31
C LEU A 114 8.50 -18.25 -6.17
N GLY A 115 9.07 -17.06 -6.39
CA GLY A 115 8.36 -15.79 -6.31
C GLY A 115 7.89 -15.46 -4.88
N THR A 116 6.76 -14.78 -4.76
CA THR A 116 6.13 -14.40 -3.50
C THR A 116 4.81 -15.12 -3.29
N GLY A 117 4.43 -15.35 -2.03
CA GLY A 117 3.18 -16.04 -1.67
C GLY A 117 3.17 -16.51 -0.23
N THR A 118 2.11 -17.24 0.15
CA THR A 118 2.10 -17.97 1.42
C THR A 118 3.04 -19.17 1.34
N LYS A 119 3.33 -19.78 2.49
CA LYS A 119 4.17 -20.97 2.56
C LYS A 119 3.66 -22.09 1.65
N GLU A 120 2.35 -22.32 1.65
CA GLU A 120 1.69 -23.36 0.86
C GLU A 120 1.84 -23.10 -0.65
N ASP A 121 1.69 -21.84 -1.07
CA ASP A 121 1.89 -21.44 -2.47
C ASP A 121 3.34 -21.65 -2.92
N LEU A 122 4.30 -21.33 -2.05
CA LEU A 122 5.72 -21.53 -2.31
C LEU A 122 6.05 -23.02 -2.39
N GLU A 123 5.53 -23.85 -1.48
CA GLU A 123 5.73 -25.30 -1.47
C GLU A 123 5.12 -25.97 -2.72
N ALA A 124 3.92 -25.55 -3.15
CA ALA A 124 3.29 -26.07 -4.35
C ALA A 124 4.11 -25.74 -5.62
N ARG A 125 4.61 -24.50 -5.72
CA ARG A 125 5.51 -24.10 -6.81
C ARG A 125 6.84 -24.85 -6.74
N ALA A 126 7.37 -25.03 -5.53
CA ALA A 126 8.61 -25.75 -5.30
C ALA A 126 8.50 -27.21 -5.75
N ALA A 127 7.40 -27.87 -5.42
CA ALA A 127 7.08 -29.22 -5.87
C ALA A 127 6.98 -29.30 -7.40
N ARG A 128 6.33 -28.33 -8.03
CA ARG A 128 6.22 -28.26 -9.50
C ARG A 128 7.57 -28.06 -10.18
N ILE A 129 8.42 -27.21 -9.63
CA ILE A 129 9.80 -27.00 -10.10
C ILE A 129 10.57 -28.30 -9.98
N LYS A 130 10.53 -28.94 -8.79
CA LYS A 130 11.18 -30.23 -8.56
C LYS A 130 10.73 -31.31 -9.56
N GLU A 131 9.45 -31.37 -9.89
CA GLU A 131 8.93 -32.30 -10.90
C GLU A 131 9.46 -31.97 -12.30
N LEU A 132 9.48 -30.69 -12.68
CA LEU A 132 9.96 -30.25 -14.00
C LEU A 132 11.44 -30.58 -14.23
N TYR A 133 12.27 -30.33 -13.22
CA TYR A 133 13.72 -30.62 -13.27
C TYR A 133 14.03 -32.09 -12.97
N GLY A 134 13.19 -32.79 -12.19
CA GLY A 134 13.30 -34.23 -11.95
C GLY A 134 12.88 -35.08 -13.15
N ALA A 135 11.95 -34.58 -13.98
CA ALA A 135 11.51 -35.23 -15.21
C ALA A 135 12.41 -34.94 -16.44
N GLY A 136 13.38 -34.03 -16.30
CA GLY A 136 14.08 -33.39 -17.42
C GLY A 136 15.59 -33.58 -17.47
N ASN A 137 16.08 -34.82 -17.49
CA ASN A 137 17.36 -35.17 -18.15
C ASN A 137 17.16 -36.22 -19.25
N THR A 138 15.94 -36.34 -19.79
CA THR A 138 15.75 -37.09 -21.03
C THR A 138 16.24 -36.20 -22.16
N ALA A 139 17.36 -36.59 -22.77
CA ALA A 139 17.91 -35.88 -23.92
C ALA A 139 16.79 -35.60 -24.93
N PRO A 140 16.72 -34.37 -25.49
CA PRO A 140 15.71 -34.06 -26.49
C PRO A 140 15.80 -35.11 -27.62
N PRO A 141 14.68 -35.64 -28.13
CA PRO A 141 14.72 -36.60 -29.22
C PRO A 141 15.39 -35.93 -30.42
N SER A 142 16.65 -36.30 -30.70
CA SER A 142 17.38 -35.72 -31.82
C SER A 142 16.80 -36.27 -33.11
N ASN A 143 15.87 -35.53 -33.71
CA ASN A 143 15.44 -35.80 -35.08
C ASN A 143 16.37 -35.04 -36.05
N SER A 144 17.68 -35.24 -35.89
CA SER A 144 18.67 -34.70 -36.82
C SER A 144 18.45 -35.38 -38.18
N PRO A 145 18.22 -34.63 -39.26
CA PRO A 145 18.06 -35.21 -40.58
C PRO A 145 19.28 -36.09 -40.90
N ARG A 146 19.05 -37.34 -41.32
CA ARG A 146 20.14 -38.24 -41.72
C ARG A 146 20.91 -37.59 -42.88
N GLN A 147 22.19 -37.33 -42.66
CA GLN A 147 23.12 -36.65 -43.58
C GLN A 147 23.51 -37.48 -44.82
N ASN A 148 22.63 -38.38 -45.30
CA ASN A 148 22.87 -39.25 -46.45
C ASN A 148 21.86 -39.03 -47.60
N VAL A 149 21.24 -37.85 -47.69
CA VAL A 149 20.55 -37.43 -48.92
C VAL A 149 21.57 -36.85 -49.89
N GLN A 150 22.12 -37.72 -50.74
CA GLN A 150 22.96 -37.34 -51.88
C GLN A 150 22.15 -36.41 -52.79
N SER A 151 22.49 -35.13 -52.81
CA SER A 151 21.90 -34.19 -53.76
C SER A 151 22.60 -34.37 -55.10
N GLY A 152 21.96 -35.02 -56.07
CA GLY A 152 22.53 -35.16 -57.40
C GLY A 152 21.66 -35.95 -58.39
N SER A 153 21.02 -35.20 -59.29
CA SER A 153 20.81 -35.52 -60.72
C SER A 153 20.39 -36.95 -61.11
N GLY A 154 19.13 -37.08 -61.54
CA GLY A 154 18.81 -37.54 -62.89
C GLY A 154 18.90 -39.04 -63.22
N VAL A 155 17.74 -39.54 -63.71
CA VAL A 155 17.48 -40.72 -64.56
C VAL A 155 17.67 -42.15 -64.01
N GLY A 156 16.52 -42.77 -63.71
CA GLY A 156 16.00 -43.87 -64.55
C GLY A 156 15.99 -45.29 -63.97
N ASN A 157 14.89 -45.69 -63.33
CA ASN A 157 14.12 -46.92 -63.64
C ASN A 157 12.81 -46.96 -62.82
N GLU A 158 11.71 -47.41 -63.45
CA GLU A 158 10.32 -47.55 -62.95
C GLU A 158 10.14 -48.34 -61.63
N PRO A 159 8.96 -48.30 -60.94
CA PRO A 159 7.59 -48.07 -61.45
C PRO A 159 6.87 -46.84 -60.87
N GLN A 160 5.85 -46.36 -61.59
CA GLN A 160 4.96 -45.29 -61.14
C GLN A 160 4.43 -45.56 -59.72
N PRO A 161 4.67 -44.67 -58.73
CA PRO A 161 3.96 -44.74 -57.47
C PRO A 161 2.55 -44.19 -57.67
N ASP A 162 1.57 -44.92 -57.14
CA ASP A 162 0.17 -44.52 -56.98
C ASP A 162 0.03 -43.08 -56.43
N PRO A 163 -1.08 -42.37 -56.71
CA PRO A 163 -1.26 -40.99 -56.26
C PRO A 163 -1.04 -40.90 -54.75
N VAL A 164 -0.11 -40.00 -54.39
CA VAL A 164 0.46 -39.77 -53.06
C VAL A 164 -0.58 -39.92 -51.94
N THR A 165 -0.68 -41.12 -51.39
CA THR A 165 -1.50 -41.40 -50.21
C THR A 165 -0.65 -41.12 -48.99
N TYR A 166 -0.78 -39.91 -48.44
CA TYR A 166 -0.16 -39.57 -47.17
C TYR A 166 -0.73 -40.44 -46.05
N PRO A 167 0.07 -40.82 -45.03
CA PRO A 167 -0.44 -41.58 -43.89
C PRO A 167 -1.58 -40.81 -43.21
N SER A 168 -2.67 -41.51 -42.88
CA SER A 168 -3.92 -40.91 -42.37
C SER A 168 -3.76 -40.13 -41.07
N SER A 169 -2.64 -40.34 -40.36
CA SER A 169 -2.24 -39.58 -39.18
C SER A 169 -1.89 -38.12 -39.49
N TRP A 170 -1.42 -37.83 -40.70
CA TRP A 170 -1.03 -36.49 -41.14
C TRP A 170 -2.16 -35.69 -41.77
N VAL A 171 -3.24 -36.35 -42.17
CA VAL A 171 -4.44 -35.66 -42.65
C VAL A 171 -5.12 -35.00 -41.45
N PRO A 172 -5.33 -33.67 -41.45
CA PRO A 172 -6.08 -32.99 -40.40
C PRO A 172 -7.47 -33.61 -40.24
N LYS A 173 -7.96 -33.71 -39.00
CA LYS A 173 -9.22 -34.41 -38.67
C LYS A 173 -10.43 -33.90 -39.49
N ALA A 174 -10.42 -32.63 -39.87
CA ALA A 174 -11.45 -32.00 -40.70
C ALA A 174 -11.48 -32.49 -42.17
N LEU A 175 -10.39 -33.06 -42.67
CA LEU A 175 -10.22 -33.48 -44.06
C LEU A 175 -10.28 -35.01 -44.25
N ARG A 176 -10.44 -35.79 -43.17
CA ARG A 176 -10.44 -37.27 -43.20
C ARG A 176 -11.72 -37.91 -43.75
N LYS A 177 -12.71 -37.14 -44.18
CA LYS A 177 -14.07 -37.64 -44.49
C LYS A 177 -14.32 -38.01 -45.95
N ASN A 178 -13.32 -37.90 -46.84
CA ASN A 178 -13.50 -38.06 -48.29
C ASN A 178 -12.47 -39.01 -48.91
N HIS A 179 -12.17 -40.14 -48.28
CA HIS A 179 -11.30 -41.19 -48.84
C HIS A 179 -11.91 -42.57 -48.55
N ASP A 180 -13.15 -42.77 -49.01
CA ASP A 180 -13.75 -44.10 -49.15
C ASP A 180 -14.48 -44.10 -50.50
N GLN A 181 -13.78 -44.56 -51.54
CA GLN A 181 -14.31 -45.18 -52.75
C GLN A 181 -13.36 -46.30 -53.14
#